data_AF-A0A930UI99-F1
#
_entry.id   AF-A0A930UI99-F1
#
_cell.length_a   1.000
_cell.length_b   1.000
_cell.length_c   1.000
_cell.angle_alpha   90.00
_cell.angle_beta   90.00
_cell.angle_gamma   90.00
#
_symmetry.space_group_name_H-M   'P 1'
#
loop_
_entity.id
_entity.type
_entity.pdbx_description
1 polymer ?
#
loop_
_entity_poly.entity_id
_entity_poly.type
_entity_poly.pdbx_seq_one_letter_code
_entity_poly.pdbx_strand_id
1 'polypeptide(L)'
;MSRRRRDLGLNIAFALLFIGGAWWLGAAALGSFDYNWGWRQALSYLVRSDGNGGWAAGLLLDGFLMTLRLALWGGVACTLFGLAIGLLSASRFLALRMLGAAYVEGVRNMPPLVFIFVIYFFVSTQVLPPALVSSIGDAVESSAVLTWLFGPDDRIENFLAGLLTIALYEAAYVAEIFRGGIQSIEKGQWEASDALGLRRWQAMRLVILPQAFRKIVPPYTNQLISLVKDSSIISVISVQELTFSGIEVATTTGRLFETLLLVAGMYMIICYPATMLLRRLERPQAARL
;
A
#
# COMPACT_ATOMS: atom_id res chain seq x y z
N MET A 1 44.75 -14.91 25.49
CA MET A 1 44.76 -14.94 24.00
C MET A 1 44.26 -16.25 23.37
N SER A 2 44.10 -17.37 24.11
CA SER A 2 43.73 -18.68 23.53
C SER A 2 42.23 -18.91 23.27
N ARG A 3 41.30 -18.30 24.03
CA ARG A 3 39.85 -18.41 23.79
C ARG A 3 39.41 -17.74 22.47
N ARG A 4 39.90 -16.52 22.20
CA ARG A 4 39.56 -15.73 21.01
C ARG A 4 39.93 -16.40 19.67
N ARG A 5 40.95 -17.26 19.65
CA ARG A 5 41.32 -18.05 18.45
C ARG A 5 40.44 -19.29 18.25
N ARG A 6 39.94 -19.92 19.34
CA ARG A 6 38.99 -21.03 19.25
C ARG A 6 37.61 -20.57 18.78
N ASP A 7 37.13 -19.43 19.27
CA ASP A 7 35.84 -18.85 18.87
C ASP A 7 35.87 -18.40 17.40
N LEU A 8 37.02 -17.89 16.92
CA LEU A 8 37.20 -17.52 15.51
C LEU A 8 37.16 -18.76 14.59
N GLY A 9 37.81 -19.85 14.99
CA GLY A 9 37.80 -21.11 14.22
C GLY A 9 36.41 -21.73 14.13
N LEU A 10 35.64 -21.69 15.23
CA LEU A 10 34.26 -22.17 15.26
C LEU A 10 33.35 -21.34 14.34
N ASN A 11 33.48 -20.01 14.38
CA ASN A 11 32.68 -19.10 13.54
C ASN A 11 33.01 -19.27 12.05
N ILE A 12 34.28 -19.47 11.70
CA ILE A 12 34.68 -19.75 10.31
C ILE A 12 34.12 -21.10 9.86
N ALA A 13 34.17 -22.12 10.71
CA ALA A 13 33.59 -23.43 10.39
C ALA A 13 32.06 -23.33 10.16
N PHE A 14 31.33 -22.63 11.01
CA PHE A 14 29.89 -22.38 10.81
C PHE A 14 29.60 -21.59 9.54
N ALA A 15 30.38 -20.55 9.24
CA ALA A 15 30.22 -19.77 8.02
C ALA A 15 30.48 -20.61 6.76
N LEU A 16 31.51 -21.45 6.75
CA LEU A 16 31.82 -22.35 5.63
C LEU A 16 30.75 -23.42 5.47
N LEU A 17 30.22 -23.97 6.56
CA LEU A 17 29.15 -24.97 6.53
C LEU A 17 27.83 -24.34 6.04
N PHE A 18 27.54 -23.11 6.44
CA PHE A 18 26.38 -22.35 5.96
C PHE A 18 26.50 -22.00 4.48
N ILE A 19 27.66 -21.48 4.03
CA ILE A 19 27.91 -21.15 2.63
C ILE A 19 27.89 -22.42 1.77
N GLY A 20 28.52 -23.50 2.23
CA GLY A 20 28.53 -24.79 1.55
C GLY A 20 27.14 -25.42 1.47
N GLY A 21 26.36 -25.35 2.55
CA GLY A 21 24.96 -25.79 2.58
C GLY A 21 24.06 -24.95 1.66
N ALA A 22 24.23 -23.62 1.66
CA ALA A 22 23.50 -22.72 0.76
C ALA A 22 23.88 -22.94 -0.70
N TRP A 23 25.17 -23.16 -1.00
CA TRP A 23 25.64 -23.50 -2.34
C TRP A 23 25.11 -24.86 -2.79
N TRP A 24 25.16 -25.88 -1.93
CA TRP A 24 24.63 -27.21 -2.25
C TRP A 24 23.12 -27.17 -2.49
N LEU A 25 22.36 -26.47 -1.63
CA LEU A 25 20.93 -26.25 -1.85
C LEU A 25 20.66 -25.48 -3.14
N GLY A 26 21.44 -24.44 -3.43
CA GLY A 26 21.33 -23.66 -4.67
C GLY A 26 21.62 -24.52 -5.91
N ALA A 27 22.70 -25.30 -5.89
CA ALA A 27 23.08 -26.20 -6.97
C ALA A 27 22.10 -27.37 -7.15
N ALA A 28 21.60 -27.94 -6.05
CA ALA A 28 20.58 -29.00 -6.06
C ALA A 28 19.24 -28.47 -6.59
N ALA A 29 18.85 -27.26 -6.20
CA ALA A 29 17.67 -26.60 -6.73
C ALA A 29 17.84 -26.31 -8.23
N LEU A 30 18.93 -25.66 -8.64
CA LEU A 30 19.22 -25.35 -10.04
C LEU A 30 19.34 -26.61 -10.93
N GLY A 31 19.87 -27.71 -10.39
CA GLY A 31 19.97 -28.99 -11.09
C GLY A 31 18.67 -29.80 -11.16
N SER A 32 17.66 -29.46 -10.35
CA SER A 32 16.33 -30.09 -10.36
C SER A 32 15.25 -29.25 -11.07
N PHE A 33 15.57 -28.00 -11.42
CA PHE A 33 14.69 -27.15 -12.23
C PHE A 33 14.79 -27.49 -13.73
N ASP A 34 14.16 -28.58 -14.15
CA ASP A 34 13.80 -28.79 -15.56
C ASP A 34 12.56 -27.95 -15.91
N TYR A 35 12.69 -26.62 -15.80
CA TYR A 35 11.62 -25.68 -16.07
C TYR A 35 11.81 -25.04 -17.44
N ASN A 36 10.88 -25.31 -18.36
CA ASN A 36 10.91 -24.76 -19.71
C ASN A 36 10.35 -23.33 -19.73
N TRP A 37 11.21 -22.33 -19.77
CA TRP A 37 10.82 -20.91 -19.73
C TRP A 37 10.01 -20.47 -20.95
N GLY A 38 8.78 -20.04 -20.71
CA GLY A 38 7.80 -19.55 -21.68
C GLY A 38 7.50 -18.05 -21.54
N TRP A 39 8.49 -17.19 -21.70
CA TRP A 39 8.32 -15.74 -21.56
C TRP A 39 7.34 -15.14 -22.57
N ARG A 40 7.27 -15.70 -23.78
CA ARG A 40 6.36 -15.21 -24.83
C ARG A 40 4.90 -15.35 -24.45
N GLN A 41 4.54 -16.43 -23.73
CA GLN A 41 3.17 -16.66 -23.26
C GLN A 41 2.77 -15.57 -22.25
N ALA A 42 3.60 -15.31 -21.23
CA ALA A 42 3.31 -14.27 -20.24
C ALA A 42 3.28 -12.86 -20.86
N LEU A 43 4.29 -12.52 -21.69
CA LEU A 43 4.40 -11.20 -22.32
C LEU A 43 3.26 -10.91 -23.31
N SER A 44 2.64 -11.93 -23.90
CA SER A 44 1.49 -11.74 -24.80
C SER A 44 0.25 -11.16 -24.11
N TYR A 45 0.18 -11.18 -22.77
CA TYR A 45 -0.90 -10.57 -21.99
C TYR A 45 -0.62 -9.12 -21.57
N LEU A 46 0.52 -8.53 -21.98
CA LEU A 46 0.77 -7.09 -21.77
C LEU A 46 -0.03 -6.23 -22.75
N VAL A 47 -0.10 -6.64 -24.03
CA VAL A 47 -0.79 -5.91 -25.09
C VAL A 47 -1.55 -6.91 -25.94
N ARG A 48 -2.83 -6.66 -26.18
CA ARG A 48 -3.66 -7.46 -27.09
C ARG A 48 -3.86 -6.73 -28.41
N SER A 49 -3.93 -7.47 -29.51
CA SER A 49 -4.37 -6.91 -30.79
C SER A 49 -5.89 -6.77 -30.77
N ASP A 50 -6.38 -5.56 -30.99
CA ASP A 50 -7.78 -5.31 -31.26
C ASP A 50 -8.09 -5.79 -32.69
N GLY A 51 -9.24 -6.44 -32.90
CA GLY A 51 -9.60 -7.10 -34.16
C GLY A 51 -9.62 -6.18 -35.40
N ASN A 52 -9.56 -4.86 -35.18
CA ASN A 52 -9.48 -3.82 -36.20
C ASN A 52 -8.03 -3.36 -36.53
N GLY A 53 -7.01 -4.11 -36.11
CA GLY A 53 -5.60 -3.78 -36.33
C GLY A 53 -5.02 -2.76 -35.34
N GLY A 54 -5.77 -2.42 -34.28
CA GLY A 54 -5.32 -1.58 -33.17
C GLY A 54 -4.60 -2.38 -32.07
N TRP A 55 -3.93 -1.70 -31.16
CA TRP A 55 -3.37 -2.29 -29.94
C TRP A 55 -4.19 -1.83 -28.74
N ALA A 56 -4.63 -2.78 -27.92
CA ALA A 56 -5.33 -2.51 -26.67
C ALA A 56 -4.53 -3.06 -25.49
N ALA A 57 -4.79 -2.53 -24.29
CA ALA A 57 -4.20 -3.07 -23.07
C ALA A 57 -4.59 -4.56 -22.93
N GLY A 58 -3.57 -5.39 -22.66
CA GLY A 58 -3.80 -6.77 -22.27
C GLY A 58 -4.12 -6.87 -20.79
N LEU A 59 -4.51 -8.06 -20.34
CA LEU A 59 -4.98 -8.30 -18.97
C LEU A 59 -4.00 -7.81 -17.89
N LEU A 60 -2.69 -7.98 -18.09
CA LEU A 60 -1.67 -7.52 -17.14
C LEU A 60 -1.58 -5.99 -17.09
N LEU A 61 -1.71 -5.32 -18.25
CA LEU A 61 -1.66 -3.87 -18.31
C LEU A 61 -2.94 -3.23 -17.75
N ASP A 62 -4.09 -3.87 -17.95
CA ASP A 62 -5.35 -3.46 -17.31
C ASP A 62 -5.25 -3.56 -15.79
N GLY A 63 -4.77 -4.69 -15.26
CA GLY A 63 -4.50 -4.87 -13.83
C GLY A 63 -3.52 -3.84 -13.29
N PHE A 64 -2.45 -3.54 -14.03
CA PHE A 64 -1.48 -2.50 -13.69
C PHE A 64 -2.11 -1.11 -13.55
N LEU A 65 -2.92 -0.71 -14.54
CA LEU A 65 -3.64 0.57 -14.50
C LEU A 65 -4.62 0.61 -13.33
N MET A 66 -5.29 -0.50 -13.05
CA MET A 66 -6.19 -0.62 -11.89
C MET A 66 -5.44 -0.43 -10.57
N THR A 67 -4.27 -1.06 -10.40
CA THR A 67 -3.40 -0.86 -9.23
C THR A 67 -2.98 0.60 -9.09
N LEU A 68 -2.66 1.30 -10.18
CA LEU A 68 -2.35 2.74 -10.15
C LEU A 68 -3.55 3.60 -9.72
N ARG A 69 -4.76 3.29 -10.20
CA ARG A 69 -5.99 3.99 -9.80
C ARG A 69 -6.29 3.78 -8.32
N LEU A 70 -6.17 2.54 -7.83
CA LEU A 70 -6.30 2.20 -6.42
C LEU A 70 -5.25 2.89 -5.57
N ALA A 71 -4.00 2.99 -6.04
CA ALA A 71 -2.95 3.71 -5.35
C ALA A 71 -3.26 5.21 -5.20
N LEU A 72 -3.72 5.83 -6.30
CA LEU A 72 -4.07 7.25 -6.34
C LEU A 72 -5.25 7.55 -5.41
N TRP A 73 -6.38 6.89 -5.65
CA TRP A 73 -7.62 7.15 -4.91
C TRP A 73 -7.57 6.60 -3.49
N GLY A 74 -6.93 5.46 -3.29
CA GLY A 74 -6.70 4.88 -1.97
C GLY A 74 -5.85 5.79 -1.11
N GLY A 75 -4.79 6.39 -1.67
CA GLY A 75 -3.97 7.37 -0.97
C GLY A 75 -4.77 8.61 -0.53
N VAL A 76 -5.67 9.12 -1.38
CA VAL A 76 -6.56 10.24 -1.02
C VAL A 76 -7.55 9.80 0.07
N ALA A 77 -8.26 8.69 -0.14
CA ALA A 77 -9.31 8.22 0.75
C ALA A 77 -8.77 7.82 2.13
N CYS A 78 -7.67 7.06 2.20
CA CYS A 78 -7.07 6.64 3.46
C CYS A 78 -6.56 7.84 4.27
N THR A 79 -6.11 8.90 3.59
CA THR A 79 -5.68 10.14 4.25
C THR A 79 -6.85 10.90 4.84
N LEU A 80 -7.94 11.03 4.10
CA LEU A 80 -9.16 11.67 4.60
C LEU A 80 -9.75 10.91 5.80
N PHE A 81 -9.89 9.59 5.68
CA PHE A 81 -10.37 8.74 6.77
C PHE A 81 -9.40 8.73 7.94
N GLY A 82 -8.10 8.62 7.70
CA GLY A 82 -7.07 8.59 8.73
C GLY A 82 -6.99 9.90 9.51
N LEU A 83 -7.15 11.05 8.85
CA LEU A 83 -7.27 12.34 9.51
C LEU A 83 -8.55 12.43 10.34
N ALA A 84 -9.69 12.01 9.80
CA ALA A 84 -10.96 12.02 10.53
C ALA A 84 -10.90 11.14 11.79
N ILE A 85 -10.41 9.91 11.66
CA ILE A 85 -10.21 8.97 12.77
C ILE A 85 -9.17 9.50 13.76
N GLY A 86 -8.07 10.08 13.28
CA GLY A 86 -7.06 10.70 14.13
C GLY A 86 -7.63 11.85 14.98
N LEU A 87 -8.52 12.67 14.41
CA LEU A 87 -9.24 13.72 15.13
C LEU A 87 -10.23 13.15 16.16
N LEU A 88 -10.94 12.05 15.83
CA LEU A 88 -11.82 11.35 16.76
C LEU A 88 -11.03 10.82 17.96
N SER A 89 -9.90 10.16 17.72
CA SER A 89 -8.97 9.66 18.75
C SER A 89 -8.35 10.78 19.59
N ALA A 90 -8.28 12.01 19.08
CA ALA A 90 -7.79 13.18 19.82
C ALA A 90 -8.91 13.97 20.52
N SER A 91 -10.17 13.53 20.41
CA SER A 91 -11.32 14.24 20.94
C SER A 91 -11.29 14.36 22.47
N ARG A 92 -11.84 15.48 22.97
CA ARG A 92 -12.04 15.70 24.42
C ARG A 92 -13.09 14.77 25.02
N PHE A 93 -14.03 14.29 24.20
CA PHE A 93 -15.09 13.41 24.65
C PHE A 93 -14.57 11.99 24.72
N LEU A 94 -14.67 11.38 25.91
CA LEU A 94 -14.16 10.04 26.18
C LEU A 94 -14.68 9.01 25.16
N ALA A 95 -15.98 9.03 24.86
CA ALA A 95 -16.59 8.11 23.92
C ALA A 95 -15.96 8.17 22.52
N LEU A 96 -15.83 9.37 21.94
CA LEU A 96 -15.24 9.54 20.60
C LEU A 96 -13.76 9.14 20.58
N ARG A 97 -13.03 9.47 21.65
CA ARG A 97 -11.63 9.06 21.81
C ARG A 97 -11.49 7.54 21.88
N MET A 98 -12.35 6.87 22.64
CA MET A 98 -12.35 5.42 22.78
C MET A 98 -12.74 4.73 21.47
N LEU A 99 -13.72 5.26 20.73
CA LEU A 99 -14.11 4.72 19.42
C LEU A 99 -12.96 4.82 18.41
N GLY A 100 -12.33 5.99 18.31
CA GLY A 100 -11.18 6.18 17.42
C GLY A 100 -9.98 5.30 17.82
N ALA A 101 -9.66 5.22 19.11
CA ALA A 101 -8.57 4.39 19.61
C ALA A 101 -8.84 2.90 19.38
N ALA A 102 -10.06 2.42 19.68
CA ALA A 102 -10.46 1.03 19.46
C ALA A 102 -10.41 0.66 17.98
N TYR A 103 -10.81 1.56 17.08
CA TYR A 103 -10.64 1.36 15.64
C TYR A 103 -9.16 1.20 15.27
N VAL A 104 -8.31 2.18 15.62
CA VAL A 104 -6.89 2.17 15.24
C VAL A 104 -6.17 0.95 15.79
N GLU A 105 -6.38 0.63 17.07
CA GLU A 105 -5.79 -0.53 17.72
C GLU A 105 -6.36 -1.85 17.16
N GLY A 106 -7.67 -1.92 16.92
CA GLY A 106 -8.33 -3.10 16.37
C GLY A 106 -7.82 -3.44 14.98
N VAL A 107 -7.88 -2.49 14.04
CA VAL A 107 -7.46 -2.70 12.65
C VAL A 107 -5.99 -3.11 12.56
N ARG A 108 -5.11 -2.42 13.29
CA ARG A 108 -3.66 -2.67 13.22
C ARG A 108 -3.22 -3.98 13.89
N ASN A 109 -4.03 -4.53 14.78
CA ASN A 109 -3.75 -5.79 15.47
C ASN A 109 -4.46 -7.01 14.84
N MET A 110 -5.33 -6.80 13.85
CA MET A 110 -5.98 -7.88 13.12
C MET A 110 -5.15 -8.33 11.91
N PRO A 111 -5.19 -9.63 11.54
CA PRO A 111 -4.64 -10.07 10.27
C PRO A 111 -5.27 -9.29 9.10
N PRO A 112 -4.47 -8.71 8.18
CA PRO A 112 -4.98 -7.85 7.11
C PRO A 112 -6.03 -8.54 6.24
N LEU A 113 -5.82 -9.81 5.92
CA LEU A 113 -6.74 -10.63 5.13
C LEU A 113 -8.13 -10.70 5.78
N VAL A 114 -8.18 -10.93 7.10
CA VAL A 114 -9.45 -11.06 7.84
C VAL A 114 -10.19 -9.73 7.82
N PHE A 115 -9.47 -8.63 8.06
CA PHE A 115 -10.07 -7.29 8.01
C PHE A 115 -10.66 -6.99 6.63
N ILE A 116 -9.93 -7.28 5.55
CA ILE A 116 -10.37 -7.06 4.17
C ILE A 116 -11.65 -7.85 3.87
N PHE A 117 -11.71 -9.13 4.24
CA PHE A 117 -12.92 -9.93 4.04
C PHE A 117 -14.12 -9.38 4.80
N VAL A 118 -13.93 -8.99 6.06
CA VAL A 118 -15.01 -8.43 6.88
C VAL A 118 -15.51 -7.13 6.27
N ILE A 119 -14.61 -6.20 5.93
CA ILE A 119 -15.02 -4.91 5.37
C ILE A 119 -15.67 -5.08 3.99
N TYR A 120 -15.11 -5.90 3.10
CA TYR A 120 -15.69 -6.11 1.79
C TYR A 120 -17.10 -6.70 1.88
N PHE A 121 -17.28 -7.83 2.57
CA PHE A 121 -18.57 -8.54 2.60
C PHE A 121 -19.63 -7.92 3.50
N PHE A 122 -19.25 -7.27 4.61
CA PHE A 122 -20.21 -6.75 5.59
C PHE A 122 -20.41 -5.24 5.53
N VAL A 123 -19.42 -4.49 5.07
CA VAL A 123 -19.49 -3.02 5.05
C VAL A 123 -19.67 -2.53 3.62
N SER A 124 -18.77 -2.91 2.72
CA SER A 124 -18.72 -2.35 1.38
C SER A 124 -19.99 -2.60 0.56
N THR A 125 -20.44 -3.85 0.52
CA THR A 125 -21.68 -4.26 -0.16
C THR A 125 -22.93 -3.61 0.42
N GLN A 126 -22.91 -3.25 1.70
CA GLN A 126 -24.05 -2.66 2.40
C GLN A 126 -24.05 -1.12 2.32
N VAL A 127 -22.86 -0.50 2.25
CA VAL A 127 -22.66 0.96 2.26
C VAL A 127 -22.68 1.56 0.86
N LEU A 128 -22.47 0.75 -0.19
CA LEU A 128 -22.57 1.17 -1.60
C LEU A 128 -23.91 0.69 -2.18
N PRO A 129 -24.98 1.50 -2.15
CA PRO A 129 -26.24 1.15 -2.80
C PRO A 129 -26.02 0.85 -4.28
N PRO A 130 -26.64 -0.21 -4.84
CA PRO A 130 -26.52 -0.52 -6.26
C PRO A 130 -26.94 0.65 -7.18
N ALA A 131 -27.91 1.46 -6.74
CA ALA A 131 -28.33 2.67 -7.44
C ALA A 131 -27.24 3.76 -7.50
N LEU A 132 -26.43 3.89 -6.45
CA LEU A 132 -25.30 4.83 -6.43
C LEU A 132 -24.18 4.32 -7.33
N VAL A 133 -23.87 3.02 -7.26
CA VAL A 133 -22.82 2.40 -8.08
C VAL A 133 -23.12 2.53 -9.57
N SER A 134 -24.37 2.23 -9.98
CA SER A 134 -24.81 2.42 -11.37
C SER A 134 -24.74 3.88 -11.80
N SER A 135 -25.22 4.82 -10.97
CA SER A 135 -25.12 6.26 -11.29
C SER A 135 -23.68 6.73 -11.47
N ILE A 136 -22.73 6.20 -10.67
CA ILE A 136 -21.31 6.49 -10.83
C ILE A 136 -20.77 5.85 -12.11
N GLY A 137 -21.16 4.61 -12.42
CA GLY A 137 -20.82 3.91 -13.66
C GLY A 137 -21.23 4.71 -14.90
N ASP A 138 -22.49 5.12 -14.97
CA ASP A 138 -23.04 5.91 -16.08
C ASP A 138 -22.30 7.26 -16.22
N ALA A 139 -22.01 7.92 -15.09
CA ALA A 139 -21.24 9.16 -15.08
C ALA A 139 -19.80 8.95 -15.57
N VAL A 140 -19.17 7.84 -15.19
CA VAL A 140 -17.80 7.47 -15.61
C VAL A 140 -17.76 7.13 -17.10
N GLU A 141 -18.79 6.48 -17.63
CA GLU A 141 -18.90 6.16 -19.06
C GLU A 141 -19.14 7.41 -19.92
N SER A 142 -19.83 8.41 -19.36
CA SER A 142 -20.13 9.67 -20.09
C SER A 142 -18.90 10.48 -20.50
N SER A 143 -17.73 10.22 -19.91
CA SER A 143 -16.49 10.97 -20.17
C SER A 143 -15.27 10.06 -20.22
N ALA A 144 -14.55 10.10 -21.35
CA ALA A 144 -13.29 9.38 -21.52
C ALA A 144 -12.26 9.68 -20.42
N VAL A 145 -12.28 10.91 -19.86
CA VAL A 145 -11.40 11.30 -18.75
C VAL A 145 -11.78 10.57 -17.48
N LEU A 146 -13.08 10.44 -17.18
CA LEU A 146 -13.56 9.73 -16.01
C LEU A 146 -13.30 8.23 -16.15
N THR A 147 -13.55 7.65 -17.33
CA THR A 147 -13.22 6.24 -17.62
C THR A 147 -11.72 5.96 -17.43
N TRP A 148 -10.86 6.88 -17.88
CA TRP A 148 -9.42 6.71 -17.67
C TRP A 148 -9.04 6.75 -16.18
N LEU A 149 -9.67 7.64 -15.40
CA LEU A 149 -9.36 7.91 -14.00
C LEU A 149 -9.93 6.87 -13.01
N PHE A 150 -11.12 6.33 -13.29
CA PHE A 150 -11.83 5.38 -12.43
C PHE A 150 -11.82 3.95 -12.96
N GLY A 151 -11.55 3.77 -14.25
CA GLY A 151 -11.61 2.47 -14.93
C GLY A 151 -12.91 2.28 -15.71
N PRO A 152 -13.03 1.14 -16.40
CA PRO A 152 -14.24 0.78 -17.13
C PRO A 152 -15.42 0.49 -16.19
N ASP A 153 -16.63 0.62 -16.74
CA ASP A 153 -17.92 0.51 -16.04
C ASP A 153 -18.15 -0.88 -15.43
N ASP A 154 -17.79 -1.94 -16.16
CA ASP A 154 -17.91 -3.35 -15.76
C ASP A 154 -17.18 -3.69 -14.45
N ARG A 155 -16.25 -2.84 -14.01
CA ARG A 155 -15.43 -3.04 -12.82
C ARG A 155 -15.65 -1.99 -11.74
N ILE A 156 -16.56 -1.03 -11.95
CA ILE A 156 -16.71 0.11 -11.04
C ILE A 156 -17.15 -0.34 -9.64
N GLU A 157 -17.99 -1.36 -9.55
CA GLU A 157 -18.43 -1.92 -8.26
C GLU A 157 -17.25 -2.49 -7.47
N ASN A 158 -16.48 -3.39 -8.10
CA ASN A 158 -15.30 -4.00 -7.50
C ASN A 158 -14.22 -2.96 -7.18
N PHE A 159 -14.06 -1.94 -8.04
CA PHE A 159 -13.16 -0.82 -7.81
C PHE A 159 -13.55 -0.06 -6.53
N LEU A 160 -14.79 0.40 -6.44
CA LEU A 160 -15.28 1.18 -5.30
C LEU A 160 -15.22 0.37 -4.01
N ALA A 161 -15.57 -0.91 -4.09
CA ALA A 161 -15.55 -1.79 -2.94
C ALA A 161 -14.12 -2.09 -2.43
N GLY A 162 -13.21 -2.38 -3.36
CA GLY A 162 -11.79 -2.53 -3.06
C GLY A 162 -11.18 -1.24 -2.51
N LEU A 163 -11.52 -0.11 -3.11
CA LEU A 163 -11.07 1.23 -2.70
C LEU A 163 -11.52 1.56 -1.27
N LEU A 164 -12.80 1.36 -0.94
CA LEU A 164 -13.32 1.60 0.41
C LEU A 164 -12.63 0.68 1.42
N THR A 165 -12.46 -0.60 1.05
CA THR A 165 -11.84 -1.61 1.91
C THR A 165 -10.40 -1.26 2.27
N ILE A 166 -9.57 -0.97 1.25
CA ILE A 166 -8.17 -0.61 1.49
C ILE A 166 -8.06 0.75 2.16
N ALA A 167 -8.93 1.71 1.83
CA ALA A 167 -8.90 3.04 2.45
C ALA A 167 -9.18 2.98 3.95
N LEU A 168 -10.15 2.17 4.39
CA LEU A 168 -10.40 1.95 5.81
C LEU A 168 -9.24 1.24 6.49
N TYR A 169 -8.72 0.17 5.90
CA TYR A 169 -7.56 -0.55 6.46
C TYR A 169 -6.37 0.40 6.67
N GLU A 170 -5.99 1.14 5.64
CA GLU A 170 -4.86 2.07 5.63
C GLU A 170 -5.09 3.30 6.51
N ALA A 171 -6.35 3.75 6.67
CA ALA A 171 -6.68 4.88 7.51
C ALA A 171 -6.25 4.69 8.98
N ALA A 172 -6.26 3.46 9.50
CA ALA A 172 -5.78 3.18 10.84
C ALA A 172 -4.28 3.47 10.99
N TYR A 173 -3.48 3.07 10.00
CA TYR A 173 -2.04 3.33 9.95
C TYR A 173 -1.75 4.82 9.76
N VAL A 174 -2.48 5.49 8.86
CA VAL A 174 -2.35 6.94 8.67
C VAL A 174 -2.71 7.70 9.95
N ALA A 175 -3.84 7.37 10.60
CA ALA A 175 -4.23 7.99 11.87
C ALA A 175 -3.12 7.87 12.94
N GLU A 176 -2.51 6.70 13.03
CA GLU A 176 -1.41 6.46 13.95
C GLU A 176 -0.17 7.28 13.60
N ILE A 177 0.21 7.35 12.32
CA ILE A 177 1.37 8.12 11.87
C ILE A 177 1.22 9.59 12.25
N PHE A 178 0.04 10.16 12.01
CA PHE A 178 -0.25 11.55 12.39
C PHE A 178 -0.22 11.75 13.91
N ARG A 179 -0.84 10.83 14.67
CA ARG A 179 -0.84 10.86 16.14
C ARG A 179 0.58 10.75 16.71
N GLY A 180 1.36 9.77 16.26
CA GLY A 180 2.74 9.53 16.66
C GLY A 180 3.64 10.71 16.31
N GLY A 181 3.44 11.31 15.13
CA GLY A 181 4.14 12.52 14.70
C GLY A 181 3.92 13.71 15.63
N ILE A 182 2.67 13.97 16.04
CA ILE A 182 2.36 15.05 16.99
C ILE A 182 2.93 14.75 18.39
N GLN A 183 2.79 13.50 18.86
CA GLN A 183 3.29 13.09 20.19
C GLN A 183 4.81 13.06 20.29
N SER A 184 5.51 12.95 19.17
CA SER A 184 6.97 12.97 19.12
C SER A 184 7.59 14.36 19.32
N ILE A 185 6.77 15.42 19.43
CA ILE A 185 7.25 16.76 19.73
C ILE A 185 7.61 16.87 21.21
N GLU A 186 8.78 17.43 21.49
CA GLU A 186 9.30 17.58 22.84
C GLU A 186 8.34 18.35 23.74
N LYS A 187 8.18 17.89 24.99
CA LYS A 187 7.28 18.52 25.96
C LYS A 187 7.63 19.99 26.22
N GLY A 188 8.91 20.36 26.14
CA GLY A 188 9.36 21.75 26.28
C GLY A 188 8.73 22.71 25.26
N GLN A 189 8.41 22.26 24.04
CA GLN A 189 7.71 23.09 23.04
C GLN A 189 6.26 23.38 23.46
N TRP A 190 5.62 22.40 24.11
CA TRP A 190 4.28 22.56 24.67
C TRP A 190 4.29 23.49 25.88
N GLU A 191 5.22 23.27 26.81
CA GLU A 191 5.39 24.08 28.03
C GLU A 191 5.77 25.53 27.70
N ALA A 192 6.64 25.76 26.71
CA ALA A 192 6.99 27.11 26.24
C ALA A 192 5.79 27.82 25.58
N SER A 193 4.98 27.09 24.80
CA SER A 193 3.76 27.65 24.21
C SER A 193 2.76 28.07 25.30
N ASP A 194 2.63 27.27 26.35
CA ASP A 194 1.77 27.54 27.50
C ASP A 194 2.27 28.74 28.31
N ALA A 195 3.58 28.83 28.54
CA ALA A 195 4.23 29.96 29.21
C ALA A 195 4.05 31.30 28.46
N LEU A 196 3.92 31.25 27.13
CA LEU A 196 3.61 32.41 26.29
C LEU A 196 2.10 32.73 26.22
N GLY A 197 1.26 31.99 26.95
CA GLY A 197 -0.19 32.19 27.00
C GLY A 197 -0.93 31.77 25.73
N LEU A 198 -0.32 30.94 24.88
CA LEU A 198 -0.96 30.46 23.65
C LEU A 198 -2.08 29.48 23.99
N ARG A 199 -3.27 29.70 23.42
CA ARG A 199 -4.36 28.71 23.48
C ARG A 199 -3.93 27.43 22.74
N ARG A 200 -4.46 26.27 23.15
CA ARG A 200 -4.11 24.96 22.56
C ARG A 200 -4.16 24.91 21.03
N TRP A 201 -5.11 25.61 20.40
CA TRP A 201 -5.19 25.68 18.93
C TRP A 201 -4.12 26.59 18.31
N GLN A 202 -3.73 27.67 18.99
CA GLN A 202 -2.61 28.52 18.58
C GLN A 202 -1.28 27.77 18.72
N ALA A 203 -1.05 27.10 19.86
CA ALA A 203 0.12 26.24 20.06
C ALA A 203 0.19 25.15 18.99
N MET A 204 -0.93 24.47 18.70
CA MET A 204 -1.00 23.45 17.66
C MET A 204 -0.66 24.02 16.28
N ARG A 205 -1.28 25.13 15.86
CA ARG A 205 -1.08 25.69 14.52
C ARG A 205 0.29 26.33 14.32
N LEU A 206 0.79 27.05 15.32
CA LEU A 206 1.97 27.92 15.18
C LEU A 206 3.27 27.21 15.55
N VAL A 207 3.24 26.26 16.49
CA VAL A 207 4.45 25.65 17.06
C VAL A 207 4.51 24.15 16.76
N ILE A 208 3.49 23.39 17.16
CA ILE A 208 3.55 21.93 17.17
C ILE A 208 3.37 21.34 15.78
N LEU A 209 2.30 21.69 15.06
CA LEU A 209 1.95 21.08 13.78
C LEU A 209 3.03 21.30 12.69
N PRO A 210 3.65 22.50 12.55
CA PRO A 210 4.75 22.68 11.60
C PRO A 210 5.95 21.76 11.88
N GLN A 211 6.26 21.51 13.15
CA GLN A 211 7.34 20.60 13.56
C GLN A 211 6.92 19.13 13.37
N ALA A 212 5.70 18.78 13.77
CA ALA A 212 5.15 17.45 13.65
C ALA A 212 5.06 17.03 12.19
N PHE A 213 4.65 17.93 11.29
CA PHE A 213 4.55 17.67 9.86
C PHE A 213 5.88 17.15 9.28
N ARG A 214 7.02 17.76 9.67
CA ARG A 214 8.35 17.30 9.24
C ARG A 214 8.66 15.86 9.71
N LYS A 215 8.12 15.45 10.86
CA LYS A 215 8.26 14.09 11.39
C LYS A 215 7.24 13.11 10.81
N ILE A 216 6.07 13.59 10.36
CA ILE A 216 4.98 12.81 9.77
C ILE A 216 5.29 12.44 8.31
N VAL A 217 5.88 13.35 7.55
CA VAL A 217 6.10 13.17 6.10
C VAL A 217 6.84 11.87 5.75
N PRO A 218 7.98 11.51 6.38
CA PRO A 218 8.69 10.28 6.02
C PRO A 218 7.89 8.98 6.25
N PRO A 219 7.32 8.71 7.44
CA PRO A 219 6.49 7.51 7.63
C PRO A 219 5.21 7.52 6.79
N TYR A 220 4.61 8.69 6.55
CA TYR A 220 3.42 8.82 5.69
C TYR A 220 3.73 8.48 4.23
N THR A 221 4.84 8.98 3.69
CA THR A 221 5.35 8.59 2.37
C THR A 221 5.55 7.08 2.27
N ASN A 222 6.17 6.47 3.28
CA ASN A 222 6.36 5.03 3.32
C ASN A 222 5.03 4.26 3.38
N GLN A 223 4.01 4.83 4.05
CA GLN A 223 2.67 4.27 4.07
C GLN A 223 2.00 4.31 2.69
N LEU A 224 2.12 5.41 1.93
CA LEU A 224 1.59 5.49 0.57
C LEU A 224 2.24 4.47 -0.38
N ILE A 225 3.53 4.18 -0.22
CA ILE A 225 4.22 3.12 -0.97
C ILE A 225 3.74 1.73 -0.52
N SER A 226 3.44 1.58 0.77
CA SER A 226 2.91 0.32 1.31
C SER A 226 1.50 0.05 0.81
N LEU A 227 0.65 1.07 0.70
CA LEU A 227 -0.68 0.99 0.12
C LEU A 227 -0.68 0.38 -1.29
N VAL A 228 0.33 0.69 -2.13
CA VAL A 228 0.45 0.07 -3.46
C VAL A 228 0.65 -1.44 -3.35
N LYS A 229 1.51 -1.89 -2.43
CA LYS A 229 1.78 -3.31 -2.23
C LYS A 229 0.60 -4.00 -1.56
N ASP A 230 -0.03 -3.35 -0.59
CA ASP A 230 -1.19 -3.86 0.14
C ASP A 230 -2.43 -3.88 -0.77
N SER A 231 -2.45 -3.18 -1.90
CA SER A 231 -3.49 -3.40 -2.92
C SER A 231 -3.43 -4.80 -3.56
N SER A 232 -2.32 -5.54 -3.44
CA SER A 232 -2.28 -6.93 -3.90
C SER A 232 -3.19 -7.86 -3.10
N ILE A 233 -3.44 -7.57 -1.81
CA ILE A 233 -4.24 -8.47 -0.96
C ILE A 233 -5.73 -8.38 -1.30
N ILE A 234 -6.21 -7.28 -1.90
CA ILE A 234 -7.62 -7.20 -2.36
C ILE A 234 -7.90 -8.02 -3.63
N SER A 235 -6.89 -8.63 -4.26
CA SER A 235 -7.11 -9.65 -5.30
C SER A 235 -7.93 -10.84 -4.81
N VAL A 236 -7.85 -11.17 -3.51
CA VAL A 236 -8.56 -12.31 -2.90
C VAL A 236 -10.07 -12.11 -2.80
N ILE A 237 -10.53 -10.86 -2.91
CA ILE A 237 -11.95 -10.46 -2.97
C ILE A 237 -12.35 -10.08 -4.41
N SER A 238 -11.65 -10.64 -5.41
CA SER A 238 -11.97 -10.51 -6.85
C SER A 238 -11.89 -9.10 -7.43
N VAL A 239 -11.15 -8.19 -6.77
CA VAL A 239 -10.79 -6.90 -7.38
C VAL A 239 -9.70 -7.15 -8.43
N GLN A 240 -9.99 -6.81 -9.69
CA GLN A 240 -9.14 -7.11 -10.84
C GLN A 240 -7.98 -6.13 -10.98
N GLU A 241 -7.09 -6.15 -9.99
CA GLU A 241 -5.82 -5.42 -10.02
C GLU A 241 -4.68 -6.31 -10.55
N LEU A 242 -3.43 -5.83 -10.46
CA LEU A 242 -2.25 -6.46 -11.08
C LEU A 242 -1.98 -7.88 -10.56
N THR A 243 -2.08 -8.13 -9.25
CA THR A 243 -1.93 -9.49 -8.70
C THR A 243 -3.03 -10.42 -9.16
N PHE A 244 -4.29 -9.98 -9.15
CA PHE A 244 -5.42 -10.76 -9.68
C PHE A 244 -5.19 -11.15 -11.14
N SER A 245 -4.87 -10.16 -11.97
CA SER A 245 -4.59 -10.34 -13.40
C SER A 245 -3.40 -11.27 -13.63
N GLY A 246 -2.38 -11.17 -12.78
CA GLY A 246 -1.22 -12.06 -12.77
C GLY A 246 -1.58 -13.52 -12.48
N ILE A 247 -2.41 -13.77 -11.47
CA ILE A 247 -2.87 -15.12 -11.12
C ILE A 247 -3.73 -15.69 -12.25
N GLU A 248 -4.61 -14.88 -12.85
CA GLU A 248 -5.42 -15.29 -13.99
C GLU A 248 -4.57 -15.69 -15.20
N VAL A 249 -3.54 -14.90 -15.54
CA VAL A 249 -2.59 -15.25 -16.62
C VAL A 249 -1.79 -16.51 -16.27
N ALA A 250 -1.31 -16.63 -15.03
CA ALA A 250 -0.53 -17.78 -14.58
C ALA A 250 -1.33 -19.09 -14.67
N THR A 251 -2.59 -19.05 -14.25
CA THR A 251 -3.50 -20.20 -14.30
C THR A 251 -3.89 -20.56 -15.73
N THR A 252 -4.15 -19.56 -16.59
CA THR A 252 -4.52 -19.77 -17.99
C THR A 252 -3.36 -20.32 -18.83
N THR A 253 -2.15 -19.82 -18.62
CA THR A 253 -0.96 -20.21 -19.42
C THR A 253 -0.22 -21.41 -18.85
N GLY A 254 -0.47 -21.76 -17.58
CA GLY A 254 0.34 -22.72 -16.83
C GLY A 254 1.76 -22.22 -16.54
N ARG A 255 2.05 -20.93 -16.73
CA ARG A 255 3.39 -20.30 -16.56
C ARG A 255 3.44 -19.45 -15.31
N LEU A 256 3.50 -20.11 -14.16
CA LEU A 256 3.47 -19.44 -12.85
C LEU A 256 4.69 -18.53 -12.63
N PHE A 257 5.90 -19.02 -12.90
CA PHE A 257 7.13 -18.28 -12.57
C PHE A 257 7.31 -17.02 -13.43
N GLU A 258 7.14 -17.12 -14.74
CA GLU A 258 7.26 -16.00 -15.69
C GLU A 258 6.25 -14.92 -15.37
N THR A 259 5.01 -15.32 -15.10
CA THR A 259 3.92 -14.38 -14.82
C THR A 259 4.14 -13.68 -13.48
N LEU A 260 4.51 -14.40 -12.41
CA LEU A 260 4.79 -13.77 -11.12
C LEU A 260 6.05 -12.89 -11.14
N LEU A 261 7.09 -13.27 -11.89
CA LEU A 261 8.27 -12.42 -12.09
C LEU A 261 7.92 -11.14 -12.84
N LEU A 262 7.05 -11.25 -13.85
CA LEU A 262 6.57 -10.09 -14.61
C LEU A 262 5.73 -9.18 -13.71
N VAL A 263 4.79 -9.72 -12.95
CA VAL A 263 3.98 -8.99 -11.95
C VAL A 263 4.87 -8.29 -10.93
N ALA A 264 5.87 -8.99 -10.37
CA ALA A 264 6.82 -8.40 -9.43
C ALA A 264 7.62 -7.25 -10.06
N GLY A 265 8.08 -7.42 -11.31
CA GLY A 265 8.73 -6.35 -12.08
C GLY A 265 7.81 -5.15 -12.30
N MET A 266 6.53 -5.38 -12.57
CA MET A 266 5.53 -4.34 -12.75
C MET A 266 5.22 -3.58 -11.46
N TYR A 267 5.07 -4.26 -10.31
CA TYR A 267 5.01 -3.57 -9.01
C TYR A 267 6.28 -2.76 -8.74
N MET A 268 7.46 -3.25 -9.12
CA MET A 268 8.70 -2.49 -8.97
C MET A 268 8.71 -1.22 -9.84
N ILE A 269 8.15 -1.27 -11.05
CA ILE A 269 7.96 -0.11 -11.93
C ILE A 269 7.01 0.93 -11.31
N ILE A 270 6.04 0.52 -10.48
CA ILE A 270 5.18 1.46 -9.73
C ILE A 270 5.93 2.01 -8.51
N CYS A 271 6.42 1.11 -7.65
CA CYS A 271 6.94 1.46 -6.33
C CYS A 271 8.27 2.19 -6.37
N TYR A 272 9.18 1.85 -7.28
CA TYR A 272 10.52 2.45 -7.32
C TYR A 272 10.47 3.94 -7.71
N PRO A 273 9.79 4.34 -8.80
CA PRO A 273 9.59 5.76 -9.11
C PRO A 273 8.81 6.51 -8.04
N ALA A 274 7.75 5.89 -7.48
CA ALA A 274 6.99 6.49 -6.38
C ALA A 274 7.88 6.77 -5.16
N THR A 275 8.75 5.82 -4.79
CA THR A 275 9.74 5.99 -3.72
C THR A 275 10.68 7.15 -4.03
N MET A 276 11.21 7.22 -5.25
CA MET A 276 12.13 8.29 -5.65
C MET A 276 11.46 9.67 -5.67
N LEU A 277 10.21 9.76 -6.13
CA LEU A 277 9.44 11.00 -6.15
C LEU A 277 9.12 11.47 -4.73
N LEU A 278 8.59 10.58 -3.89
CA LEU A 278 8.18 10.94 -2.53
C LEU A 278 9.38 11.21 -1.61
N ARG A 279 10.54 10.56 -1.82
CA ARG A 279 11.80 10.92 -1.15
C ARG A 279 12.27 12.34 -1.46
N ARG A 280 11.89 12.93 -2.60
CA ARG A 280 12.18 14.35 -2.86
C ARG A 280 11.38 15.26 -1.93
N LEU A 281 10.19 14.85 -1.50
CA LEU A 281 9.38 15.55 -0.49
C LEU A 281 9.96 15.39 0.92
N GLU A 282 10.69 14.30 1.18
CA GLU A 282 11.40 14.06 2.45
C GLU A 282 12.70 14.87 2.59
N ARG A 283 13.24 15.45 1.50
CA ARG A 283 14.54 16.15 1.55
C ARG A 283 14.49 17.28 2.59
N PRO A 284 15.36 17.25 3.61
CA PRO A 284 15.27 18.20 4.71
C PRO A 284 15.45 19.64 4.24
N GLN A 285 14.55 20.52 4.71
CA GLN A 285 14.85 21.93 4.95
C GLN A 285 15.92 22.12 6.06
N ALA A 286 16.49 21.05 6.61
CA ALA A 286 17.54 21.07 7.64
C ALA A 286 18.93 21.49 7.12
N ALA A 287 19.08 21.84 5.84
CA ALA A 287 20.31 22.42 5.29
C ALA A 287 20.31 23.97 5.29
N ARG A 288 19.42 24.63 6.05
CA ARG A 288 19.28 26.10 6.07
C ARG A 288 19.15 26.72 7.48
N LEU A 289 19.65 26.06 8.51
CA LEU A 289 19.92 26.68 9.82
C LEU A 289 21.36 26.32 10.21
#